data_AF-A0A957NPN5-F1
#
_entry.id   AF-A0A957NPN5-F1
#
_cell.length_a   1.000
_cell.length_b   1.000
_cell.length_c   1.000
_cell.angle_alpha   90.00
_cell.angle_beta   90.00
_cell.angle_gamma   90.00
#
_symmetry.space_group_name_H-M   'P 1'
#
loop_
_entity.id
_entity.type
_entity.pdbx_description
1 polymer ?
#
loop_
_entity_poly.entity_id
_entity_poly.type
_entity_poly.pdbx_seq_one_letter_code
_entity_poly.pdbx_strand_id
1 'polypeptide(L)'
;MRDYTFAEPMDEEEIERESRSRQSHRRQQRKQRLLPQRIKWAVWSVVAILVLALLFQSAQVLFRLQSAYRYGQQFAPLARSDLTPESYGIAQDALQNSATAVAEAEKAFSPFVPLLRGLRWLPWIGQDLAALPTLFDAGRQLSAMAVTGFDIAEPILLETEQVSPFAQLPRIYAAAKPQLTALRAQADALEQELATIDVMTLSSPLREPVQQLQAAVGLIVPGLRVSEYLPEILGVNEPRTYLVLAQNNHELRATGGFLTSIGRVSLLDGRVVGIEFMDSYDRTISRTDLPLPPAPGPVQEHMNIEIMLLRDANWSPDFPTTAQIARTIYNQQTGRTVDGVIALDLHAVEMFVHALEPLKIEGSDEPLTGASVLQQLTAFWAAPLESEATLASGDAGWWSQRKDFIPKLADAAIARIQRGQFHYLQMLSTVQQALDTRAVQLW
;
A
#
# COMPACT_ATOMS: atom_id res chain seq x y z
N MET A 1 -29.53 -97.81 -32.10
CA MET A 1 -28.19 -97.50 -32.65
C MET A 1 -27.66 -96.24 -31.97
N ARG A 2 -26.77 -96.39 -31.00
CA ARG A 2 -25.84 -95.35 -30.54
C ARG A 2 -24.54 -96.07 -30.23
N ASP A 3 -23.55 -95.86 -31.09
CA ASP A 3 -22.22 -96.45 -31.02
C ASP A 3 -21.50 -95.95 -29.77
N TYR A 4 -21.02 -96.91 -28.97
CA TYR A 4 -20.06 -96.67 -27.90
C TYR A 4 -18.67 -96.95 -28.47
N THR A 5 -17.93 -95.90 -28.79
CA THR A 5 -16.50 -95.97 -29.07
C THR A 5 -15.75 -96.22 -27.76
N PHE A 6 -15.07 -97.36 -27.66
CA PHE A 6 -14.12 -97.67 -26.60
C PHE A 6 -12.94 -96.69 -26.68
N ALA A 7 -12.64 -96.00 -25.58
CA ALA A 7 -11.41 -95.22 -25.44
C ALA A 7 -10.23 -96.18 -25.22
N GLU A 8 -9.15 -95.96 -25.98
CA GLU A 8 -7.86 -96.66 -25.82
C GLU A 8 -7.25 -96.43 -24.43
N PRO A 9 -6.47 -97.40 -23.91
CA PRO A 9 -5.78 -97.25 -22.64
C PRO A 9 -4.68 -96.18 -22.76
N MET A 10 -4.77 -95.14 -21.93
CA MET A 10 -3.73 -94.10 -21.82
C MET A 10 -2.39 -94.73 -21.43
N ASP A 11 -1.36 -94.34 -22.17
CA ASP A 11 0.04 -94.72 -21.94
C ASP A 11 0.56 -94.11 -20.62
N GLU A 12 1.34 -94.87 -19.84
CA GLU A 12 1.82 -94.46 -18.50
C GLU A 12 2.65 -93.16 -18.56
N GLU A 13 3.30 -92.87 -19.69
CA GLU A 13 4.01 -91.61 -19.92
C GLU A 13 3.09 -90.39 -20.02
N GLU A 14 1.85 -90.55 -20.50
CA GLU A 14 0.91 -89.44 -20.70
C GLU A 14 0.25 -89.02 -19.37
N ILE A 15 0.02 -89.98 -18.47
CA ILE A 15 -0.40 -89.74 -17.08
C ILE A 15 0.69 -89.00 -16.28
N GLU A 16 1.97 -89.35 -16.49
CA GLU A 16 3.07 -88.64 -15.85
C GLU A 16 3.27 -87.21 -16.39
N ARG A 17 3.06 -86.98 -17.70
CA ARG A 17 3.14 -85.63 -18.29
C ARG A 17 2.00 -84.72 -17.83
N GLU A 18 0.76 -85.21 -17.76
CA GLU A 18 -0.35 -84.42 -17.23
C GLU A 18 -0.21 -84.12 -15.73
N SER A 19 0.31 -85.05 -14.93
CA SER A 19 0.53 -84.82 -13.50
C SER A 19 1.67 -83.83 -13.22
N ARG A 20 2.76 -83.86 -14.01
CA ARG A 20 3.85 -82.87 -13.95
C ARG A 20 3.43 -81.49 -14.46
N SER A 21 2.57 -81.42 -15.48
CA SER A 21 1.95 -80.19 -15.99
C SER A 21 1.01 -79.54 -14.96
N ARG A 22 0.13 -80.33 -14.32
CA ARG A 22 -0.77 -79.82 -13.27
C ARG A 22 -0.03 -79.44 -11.98
N GLN A 23 1.08 -80.10 -11.65
CA GLN A 23 1.96 -79.69 -10.54
C GLN A 23 2.79 -78.44 -10.84
N SER A 24 3.23 -78.23 -12.09
CA SER A 24 4.00 -77.03 -12.48
C SER A 24 3.11 -75.79 -12.55
N HIS A 25 1.88 -75.90 -13.07
CA HIS A 25 0.91 -74.81 -13.07
C HIS A 25 0.40 -74.45 -11.66
N ARG A 26 0.21 -75.41 -10.74
CA ARG A 26 -0.07 -75.11 -9.32
C ARG A 26 1.11 -74.48 -8.58
N ARG A 27 2.36 -74.73 -9.01
CA ARG A 27 3.56 -74.08 -8.45
C ARG A 27 3.82 -72.69 -9.02
N GLN A 28 3.40 -72.40 -10.25
CA GLN A 28 3.60 -71.09 -10.88
C GLN A 28 2.53 -70.05 -10.49
N GLN A 29 1.30 -70.46 -10.14
CA GLN A 29 0.27 -69.51 -9.64
C GLN A 29 0.49 -69.05 -8.19
N ARG A 30 1.46 -69.62 -7.46
CA ARG A 30 1.70 -69.35 -6.02
C ARG A 30 2.96 -68.52 -5.75
N LYS A 31 3.33 -67.62 -6.66
CA LYS A 31 4.39 -66.62 -6.47
C LYS A 31 3.94 -65.19 -6.82
N GLN A 32 2.70 -64.83 -6.53
CA GLN A 32 2.45 -63.45 -6.13
C GLN A 32 3.00 -63.30 -4.72
N ARG A 33 4.24 -62.80 -4.59
CA ARG A 33 4.87 -62.48 -3.31
C ARG A 33 4.09 -61.33 -2.66
N LEU A 34 2.95 -61.64 -2.07
CA LEU A 34 2.29 -60.79 -1.09
C LEU A 34 3.31 -60.58 0.03
N LEU A 35 3.76 -59.33 0.22
CA LEU A 35 4.57 -58.93 1.36
C LEU A 35 4.01 -59.60 2.64
N PRO A 36 4.86 -60.23 3.48
CA PRO A 36 4.43 -60.84 4.74
C PRO A 36 3.52 -59.86 5.48
N GLN A 37 2.42 -60.33 6.08
CA GLN A 37 1.47 -59.45 6.79
C GLN A 37 2.17 -58.51 7.79
N ARG A 38 3.27 -58.96 8.42
CA ARG A 38 4.13 -58.15 9.30
C ARG A 38 4.77 -56.94 8.61
N ILE A 39 5.18 -57.06 7.35
CA ILE A 39 5.72 -55.94 6.56
C ILE A 39 4.59 -54.99 6.17
N LYS A 40 3.40 -55.48 5.85
CA LYS A 40 2.23 -54.62 5.60
C LYS A 40 1.87 -53.80 6.85
N TRP A 41 1.79 -54.44 8.02
CA TRP A 41 1.55 -53.75 9.30
C TRP A 41 2.66 -52.75 9.62
N ALA A 42 3.93 -53.10 9.40
CA ALA A 42 5.05 -52.16 9.58
C ALA A 42 4.94 -50.93 8.66
N VAL A 43 4.59 -51.13 7.37
CA VAL A 43 4.36 -50.03 6.42
C VAL A 43 3.19 -49.16 6.87
N TRP A 44 2.06 -49.75 7.28
CA TRP A 44 0.90 -49.00 7.79
C TRP A 44 1.22 -48.22 9.06
N SER A 45 2.01 -48.79 9.98
CA SER A 45 2.47 -48.10 11.19
C SER A 45 3.36 -46.90 10.85
N VAL A 46 4.29 -47.04 9.89
CA VAL A 46 5.14 -45.93 9.44
C VAL A 46 4.30 -44.83 8.78
N VAL A 47 3.34 -45.20 7.91
CA VAL A 47 2.41 -44.23 7.30
C VAL A 47 1.58 -43.53 8.37
N ALA A 48 1.05 -44.26 9.37
CA ALA A 48 0.28 -43.67 10.45
C ALA A 48 1.12 -42.71 11.31
N ILE A 49 2.38 -43.04 11.61
CA ILE A 49 3.30 -42.14 12.31
C ILE A 49 3.59 -40.88 11.49
N LEU A 50 3.81 -41.02 10.18
CA LEU A 50 4.01 -39.87 9.29
C LEU A 50 2.76 -38.97 9.22
N VAL A 51 1.57 -39.57 9.17
CA VAL A 51 0.29 -38.83 9.20
C VAL A 51 0.09 -38.12 10.55
N LEU A 52 0.37 -38.79 11.66
CA LEU A 52 0.29 -38.18 13.00
C LEU A 52 1.31 -37.05 13.17
N ALA A 53 2.54 -37.23 12.68
CA ALA A 53 3.55 -36.19 12.68
C ALA A 53 3.12 -35.00 11.81
N LEU A 54 2.52 -35.26 10.63
CA LEU A 54 1.96 -34.21 9.77
C LEU A 54 0.80 -33.48 10.45
N LEU A 55 -0.13 -34.20 11.10
CA LEU A 55 -1.25 -33.60 11.84
C LEU A 55 -0.77 -32.77 13.03
N PHE A 56 0.18 -33.29 13.80
CA PHE A 56 0.78 -32.58 14.93
C PHE A 56 1.48 -31.30 14.47
N GLN A 57 2.28 -31.37 13.41
CA GLN A 57 2.96 -30.19 12.86
C GLN A 57 1.97 -29.19 12.23
N SER A 58 0.93 -29.67 11.55
CA SER A 58 -0.14 -28.82 11.02
C SER A 58 -0.86 -28.08 12.15
N ALA A 59 -1.11 -28.75 13.29
CA ALA A 59 -1.69 -28.13 14.47
C ALA A 59 -0.74 -27.08 15.09
N GLN A 60 0.56 -27.34 15.12
CA GLN A 60 1.57 -26.37 15.57
C GLN A 60 1.60 -25.12 14.68
N VAL A 61 1.61 -25.30 13.36
CA VAL A 61 1.56 -24.20 12.38
C VAL A 61 0.27 -23.39 12.57
N LEU A 62 -0.88 -24.05 12.65
CA LEU A 62 -2.17 -23.38 12.84
C LEU A 62 -2.22 -22.58 14.15
N PHE A 63 -1.74 -23.16 15.25
CA PHE A 63 -1.66 -22.49 16.54
C PHE A 63 -0.79 -21.23 16.48
N ARG A 64 0.37 -21.31 15.81
CA ARG A 64 1.29 -20.17 15.65
C ARG A 64 0.71 -19.08 14.76
N LEU A 65 0.08 -19.44 13.64
CA LEU A 65 -0.63 -18.48 12.78
C LEU A 65 -1.80 -17.82 13.52
N GLN A 66 -2.53 -18.58 14.34
CA GLN A 66 -3.61 -18.02 15.16
C GLN A 66 -3.06 -17.05 16.21
N SER A 67 -1.91 -17.34 16.82
CA SER A 67 -1.21 -16.41 17.72
C SER A 67 -0.77 -15.14 16.99
N ALA A 68 -0.13 -15.26 15.82
CA ALA A 68 0.23 -14.12 14.97
C ALA A 68 -0.98 -13.24 14.63
N TYR A 69 -2.11 -13.87 14.26
CA TYR A 69 -3.36 -13.15 14.01
C TYR A 69 -3.88 -12.41 15.24
N ARG A 70 -3.86 -13.04 16.43
CA ARG A 70 -4.26 -12.38 17.68
C ARG A 70 -3.37 -11.18 18.02
N TYR A 71 -2.06 -11.31 17.83
CA TYR A 71 -1.13 -10.19 18.01
C TYR A 71 -1.38 -9.07 16.99
N GLY A 72 -1.67 -9.41 15.74
CA GLY A 72 -2.08 -8.44 14.71
C GLY A 72 -3.36 -7.69 15.10
N GLN A 73 -4.34 -8.37 15.71
CA GLN A 73 -5.55 -7.73 16.23
C GLN A 73 -5.29 -6.79 17.41
N GLN A 74 -4.21 -6.98 18.17
CA GLN A 74 -3.79 -6.06 19.22
C GLN A 74 -3.10 -4.81 18.63
N PHE A 75 -2.36 -4.96 17.53
CA PHE A 75 -1.70 -3.86 16.84
C PHE A 75 -2.69 -2.95 16.08
N ALA A 76 -3.68 -3.54 15.39
CA ALA A 76 -4.61 -2.81 14.52
C ALA A 76 -5.33 -1.59 15.15
N PRO A 77 -5.86 -1.65 16.39
CA PRO A 77 -6.45 -0.47 17.02
C PRO A 77 -5.41 0.58 17.41
N LEU A 78 -4.21 0.16 17.86
CA LEU A 78 -3.13 1.05 18.28
C LEU A 78 -2.55 1.84 17.11
N ALA A 79 -2.48 1.20 15.94
CA ALA A 79 -2.14 1.80 14.67
C ALA A 79 -3.08 2.96 14.26
N ARG A 80 -4.27 3.04 14.85
CA ARG A 80 -5.32 4.02 14.55
C ARG A 80 -5.58 5.00 15.70
N SER A 81 -4.74 4.98 16.73
CA SER A 81 -4.82 5.89 17.88
C SER A 81 -3.56 6.75 17.99
N ASP A 82 -3.64 7.84 18.74
CA ASP A 82 -2.45 8.59 19.13
C ASP A 82 -1.48 7.69 19.90
N LEU A 83 -0.27 7.51 19.37
CA LEU A 83 0.74 6.66 19.96
C LEU A 83 1.42 7.38 21.13
N THR A 84 1.00 7.06 22.35
CA THR A 84 1.75 7.36 23.57
C THR A 84 2.93 6.39 23.74
N PRO A 85 3.97 6.73 24.51
CA PRO A 85 5.07 5.81 24.82
C PRO A 85 4.61 4.44 25.35
N GLU A 86 3.53 4.41 26.14
CA GLU A 86 2.93 3.17 26.63
C GLU A 86 2.28 2.37 25.49
N SER A 87 1.43 3.01 24.70
CA SER A 87 0.75 2.35 23.58
C SER A 87 1.71 1.89 22.47
N TYR A 88 2.81 2.63 22.27
CA TYR A 88 3.90 2.24 21.37
C TYR A 88 4.58 0.97 21.84
N GLY A 89 4.92 0.86 23.13
CA GLY A 89 5.51 -0.37 23.68
C GLY A 89 4.60 -1.59 23.49
N ILE A 90 3.30 -1.43 23.72
CA ILE A 90 2.31 -2.48 23.47
C ILE A 90 2.25 -2.85 21.97
N ALA A 91 2.27 -1.85 21.08
CA ALA A 91 2.26 -2.08 19.64
C ALA A 91 3.53 -2.78 19.15
N GLN A 92 4.70 -2.36 19.65
CA GLN A 92 6.00 -2.96 19.36
C GLN A 92 6.06 -4.41 19.84
N ASP A 93 5.63 -4.69 21.06
CA ASP A 93 5.55 -6.05 21.61
C ASP A 93 4.59 -6.92 20.79
N ALA A 94 3.41 -6.42 20.44
CA ALA A 94 2.48 -7.14 19.59
C ALA A 94 3.09 -7.46 18.22
N LEU A 95 3.80 -6.51 17.61
CA LEU A 95 4.45 -6.70 16.32
C LEU A 95 5.60 -7.71 16.39
N GLN A 96 6.44 -7.62 17.41
CA GLN A 96 7.55 -8.54 17.66
C GLN A 96 7.06 -9.97 17.93
N ASN A 97 6.02 -10.12 18.74
CA ASN A 97 5.40 -11.40 19.04
C ASN A 97 4.73 -12.00 17.79
N SER A 98 4.09 -11.16 16.97
CA SER A 98 3.54 -11.58 15.68
C SER A 98 4.63 -12.08 14.73
N ALA A 99 5.71 -11.30 14.56
CA ALA A 99 6.85 -11.68 13.73
C ALA A 99 7.50 -12.99 14.18
N THR A 100 7.64 -13.17 15.50
CA THR A 100 8.17 -14.41 16.10
C THR A 100 7.24 -15.59 15.81
N ALA A 101 5.93 -15.42 16.01
CA ALA A 101 4.94 -16.47 15.75
C ALA A 101 4.90 -16.87 14.26
N VAL A 102 5.02 -15.92 13.33
CA VAL A 102 5.11 -16.21 11.89
C VAL A 102 6.42 -16.94 11.53
N ALA A 103 7.56 -16.49 12.05
CA ALA A 103 8.85 -17.15 11.82
C ALA A 103 8.87 -18.58 12.38
N GLU A 104 8.27 -18.79 13.54
CA GLU A 104 8.11 -20.12 14.10
C GLU A 104 7.15 -20.99 13.28
N ALA A 105 6.06 -20.42 12.75
CA ALA A 105 5.14 -21.13 11.86
C ALA A 105 5.83 -21.58 10.57
N GLU A 106 6.60 -20.70 9.94
CA GLU A 106 7.43 -21.00 8.76
C GLU A 106 8.43 -22.12 9.09
N LYS A 107 9.13 -22.04 10.22
CA LYS A 107 10.10 -23.08 10.63
C LYS A 107 9.44 -24.45 10.81
N ALA A 108 8.24 -24.50 11.41
CA ALA A 108 7.48 -25.73 11.57
C ALA A 108 6.94 -26.27 10.24
N PHE A 109 6.65 -25.38 9.29
CA PHE A 109 6.18 -25.71 7.95
C PHE A 109 7.32 -26.18 7.01
N SER A 110 8.54 -25.65 7.18
CA SER A 110 9.70 -25.88 6.31
C SER A 110 9.99 -27.35 5.94
N PRO A 111 9.86 -28.35 6.84
CA PRO A 111 10.17 -29.74 6.50
C PRO A 111 9.20 -30.34 5.47
N PHE A 112 8.02 -29.74 5.30
CA PHE A 112 6.97 -30.21 4.40
C PHE A 112 7.03 -29.57 3.01
N VAL A 113 7.79 -28.47 2.84
CA VAL A 113 7.89 -27.75 1.56
C VAL A 113 8.25 -28.67 0.38
N PRO A 114 9.22 -29.61 0.46
CA PRO A 114 9.53 -30.50 -0.66
C PRO A 114 8.35 -31.42 -1.04
N LEU A 115 7.60 -31.90 -0.04
CA LEU A 115 6.43 -32.74 -0.24
C LEU A 115 5.30 -31.95 -0.92
N LEU A 116 5.02 -30.75 -0.42
CA LEU A 116 3.91 -29.91 -0.87
C LEU A 116 4.11 -29.40 -2.31
N ARG A 117 5.35 -29.05 -2.69
CA ARG A 117 5.68 -28.70 -4.08
C ARG A 117 5.35 -29.85 -5.05
N GLY A 118 5.52 -31.09 -4.62
CA GLY A 118 5.17 -32.29 -5.41
C GLY A 118 3.66 -32.56 -5.54
N LEU A 119 2.83 -31.87 -4.76
CA LEU A 119 1.37 -32.05 -4.72
C LEU A 119 0.59 -31.03 -5.57
N ARG A 120 1.28 -30.23 -6.38
CA ARG A 120 0.66 -29.23 -7.28
C ARG A 120 -0.39 -29.82 -8.24
N TRP A 121 -0.30 -31.10 -8.55
CA TRP A 121 -1.24 -31.80 -9.43
C TRP A 121 -2.61 -32.08 -8.79
N LEU A 122 -2.76 -31.91 -7.47
CA LEU A 122 -4.02 -32.16 -6.78
C LEU A 122 -5.11 -31.18 -7.24
N PRO A 123 -6.29 -31.66 -7.64
CA PRO A 123 -7.40 -30.78 -7.99
C PRO A 123 -7.85 -29.96 -6.77
N TRP A 124 -8.30 -28.73 -7.04
CA TRP A 124 -8.83 -27.73 -6.09
C TRP A 124 -7.84 -27.14 -5.08
N ILE A 125 -6.88 -27.92 -4.54
CA ILE A 125 -5.93 -27.46 -3.51
C ILE A 125 -4.48 -27.37 -3.99
N GLY A 126 -4.16 -27.88 -5.19
CA GLY A 126 -2.79 -27.91 -5.70
C GLY A 126 -2.15 -26.52 -5.85
N GLN A 127 -2.93 -25.50 -6.23
CA GLN A 127 -2.46 -24.11 -6.32
C GLN A 127 -2.19 -23.53 -4.94
N ASP A 128 -3.09 -23.75 -3.98
CA ASP A 128 -2.89 -23.35 -2.58
C ASP A 128 -1.59 -23.93 -2.03
N LEU A 129 -1.39 -25.25 -2.15
CA LEU A 129 -0.18 -25.93 -1.67
C LEU A 129 1.10 -25.43 -2.35
N ALA A 130 1.01 -25.05 -3.63
CA ALA A 130 2.12 -24.49 -4.37
C ALA A 130 2.46 -23.05 -3.91
N ALA A 131 1.46 -22.27 -3.49
CA ALA A 131 1.63 -20.89 -3.01
C ALA A 131 2.12 -20.82 -1.56
N LEU A 132 1.78 -21.80 -0.71
CA LEU A 132 2.10 -21.78 0.73
C LEU A 132 3.56 -21.44 1.07
N PRO A 133 4.60 -22.02 0.43
CA PRO A 133 5.99 -21.67 0.76
C PRO A 133 6.30 -20.19 0.57
N THR A 134 5.86 -19.59 -0.55
CA THR A 134 6.02 -18.16 -0.82
C THR A 134 5.22 -17.34 0.18
N LEU A 135 3.99 -17.76 0.54
CA LEU A 135 3.18 -17.02 1.51
C LEU A 135 3.77 -17.03 2.94
N PHE A 136 4.37 -18.14 3.38
CA PHE A 136 5.06 -18.21 4.66
C PHE A 136 6.30 -17.32 4.68
N ASP A 137 7.11 -17.37 3.63
CA ASP A 137 8.30 -16.53 3.56
C ASP A 137 7.94 -15.05 3.46
N ALA A 138 6.93 -14.72 2.65
CA ALA A 138 6.40 -13.37 2.52
C ALA A 138 5.87 -12.82 3.86
N GLY A 139 5.10 -13.62 4.61
CA GLY A 139 4.63 -13.25 5.94
C GLY A 139 5.81 -12.99 6.90
N ARG A 140 6.81 -13.86 6.90
CA ARG A 140 8.01 -13.72 7.74
C ARG A 140 8.79 -12.45 7.39
N GLN A 141 9.04 -12.21 6.10
CA GLN A 141 9.74 -11.02 5.62
C GLN A 141 8.97 -9.76 5.97
N LEU A 142 7.66 -9.71 5.68
CA LEU A 142 6.83 -8.54 5.96
C LEU A 142 6.76 -8.23 7.46
N SER A 143 6.58 -9.22 8.32
CA SER A 143 6.56 -8.98 9.76
C SER A 143 7.91 -8.49 10.29
N ALA A 144 9.03 -9.01 9.78
CA ALA A 144 10.36 -8.52 10.16
C ALA A 144 10.63 -7.09 9.67
N MET A 145 10.17 -6.77 8.45
CA MET A 145 10.23 -5.41 7.91
C MET A 145 9.39 -4.44 8.74
N ALA A 146 8.20 -4.87 9.17
CA ALA A 146 7.32 -4.05 10.00
C ALA A 146 7.98 -3.72 11.34
N VAL A 147 8.58 -4.70 12.03
CA VAL A 147 9.35 -4.48 13.27
C VAL A 147 10.45 -3.44 13.04
N THR A 148 11.30 -3.67 12.03
CA THR A 148 12.42 -2.77 11.73
C THR A 148 11.94 -1.36 11.37
N GLY A 149 10.86 -1.25 10.62
CA GLY A 149 10.25 0.02 10.25
C GLY A 149 9.70 0.78 11.47
N PHE A 150 9.10 0.05 12.42
CA PHE A 150 8.61 0.64 13.68
C PHE A 150 9.77 1.16 14.53
N ASP A 151 10.84 0.39 14.67
CA ASP A 151 12.06 0.80 15.40
C ASP A 151 12.71 2.06 14.78
N ILE A 152 12.73 2.16 13.44
CA ILE A 152 13.24 3.35 12.75
C ILE A 152 12.33 4.57 13.00
N ALA A 153 11.01 4.34 13.04
CA ALA A 153 10.02 5.39 13.23
C ALA A 153 9.85 5.81 14.70
N GLU A 154 10.34 5.04 15.67
CA GLU A 154 10.22 5.30 17.11
C GLU A 154 10.44 6.77 17.49
N PRO A 155 11.53 7.44 17.05
CA PRO A 155 11.78 8.81 17.50
C PRO A 155 10.77 9.84 16.96
N ILE A 156 10.11 9.54 15.84
CA ILE A 156 9.03 10.38 15.27
C ILE A 156 7.72 10.12 16.00
N LEU A 157 7.43 8.84 16.25
CA LEU A 157 6.19 8.39 16.85
C LEU A 157 6.10 8.79 18.33
N LEU A 158 7.23 8.88 19.03
CA LEU A 158 7.32 9.22 20.45
C LEU A 158 7.69 10.68 20.73
N GLU A 159 7.82 11.53 19.71
CA GLU A 159 8.17 12.93 19.90
C GLU A 159 7.04 13.70 20.58
N THR A 160 7.26 14.12 21.82
CA THR A 160 6.29 14.89 22.61
C THR A 160 6.59 16.40 22.51
N GLU A 161 5.97 17.03 21.51
CA GLU A 161 5.61 18.45 21.41
C GLU A 161 6.71 19.54 21.35
N GLN A 162 7.97 19.29 21.73
CA GLN A 162 8.99 20.36 21.72
C GLN A 162 9.58 20.63 20.33
N VAL A 163 9.70 19.60 19.50
CA VAL A 163 10.23 19.71 18.14
C VAL A 163 9.26 19.05 17.17
N SER A 164 9.08 19.62 15.98
CA SER A 164 8.29 18.96 14.94
C SER A 164 8.89 17.57 14.64
N PRO A 165 8.11 16.48 14.66
CA PRO A 165 8.65 15.14 14.40
C PRO A 165 9.33 15.06 13.03
N PHE A 166 8.82 15.83 12.06
CA PHE A 166 9.37 15.95 10.72
C PHE A 166 10.75 16.61 10.67
N ALA A 167 11.07 17.49 11.62
CA ALA A 167 12.39 18.10 11.74
C ALA A 167 13.47 17.10 12.15
N GLN A 168 13.09 15.93 12.66
CA GLN A 168 14.02 14.85 13.01
C GLN A 168 14.27 13.88 11.86
N LEU A 169 13.40 13.87 10.85
CA LEU A 169 13.51 12.98 9.69
C LEU A 169 14.88 13.00 9.03
N PRO A 170 15.55 14.15 8.83
CA PRO A 170 16.89 14.16 8.23
C PRO A 170 17.90 13.34 9.04
N ARG A 171 17.88 13.49 10.36
CA ARG A 171 18.77 12.78 11.30
C ARG A 171 18.44 11.29 11.35
N ILE A 172 17.16 10.95 11.43
CA ILE A 172 16.69 9.56 11.49
C ILE A 172 17.02 8.85 10.19
N TYR A 173 16.73 9.47 9.05
CA TYR A 173 17.11 8.95 7.74
C TYR A 173 18.62 8.71 7.67
N ALA A 174 19.46 9.68 8.08
CA ALA A 174 20.91 9.52 8.05
C ALA A 174 21.39 8.35 8.92
N ALA A 175 20.81 8.17 10.11
CA ALA A 175 21.15 7.08 11.02
C ALA A 175 20.65 5.70 10.54
N ALA A 176 19.48 5.67 9.90
CA ALA A 176 18.81 4.46 9.44
C ALA A 176 19.07 4.12 7.96
N LYS A 177 19.91 4.90 7.25
CA LYS A 177 20.14 4.73 5.80
C LYS A 177 20.53 3.30 5.39
N PRO A 178 21.45 2.60 6.09
CA PRO A 178 21.76 1.20 5.76
C PRO A 178 20.56 0.28 5.92
N GLN A 179 19.78 0.43 6.99
CA GLN A 179 18.59 -0.36 7.27
C GLN A 179 17.49 -0.08 6.25
N LEU A 180 17.24 1.17 5.90
CA LEU A 180 16.27 1.57 4.87
C LEU A 180 16.65 1.00 3.48
N THR A 181 17.94 1.02 3.14
CA THR A 181 18.45 0.42 1.89
C THR A 181 18.20 -1.09 1.86
N ALA A 182 18.48 -1.78 2.98
CA ALA A 182 18.23 -3.21 3.11
C ALA A 182 16.74 -3.56 3.10
N LEU A 183 15.90 -2.76 3.77
CA LEU A 183 14.45 -2.92 3.78
C LEU A 183 13.86 -2.74 2.40
N ARG A 184 14.30 -1.73 1.65
CA ARG A 184 13.87 -1.53 0.26
C ARG A 184 14.21 -2.73 -0.62
N ALA A 185 15.44 -3.23 -0.56
CA ALA A 185 15.84 -4.39 -1.36
C ALA A 185 15.00 -5.64 -1.03
N GLN A 186 14.69 -5.85 0.26
CA GLN A 186 13.78 -6.91 0.69
C GLN A 186 12.35 -6.69 0.18
N ALA A 187 11.84 -5.46 0.28
CA ALA A 187 10.51 -5.08 -0.19
C ALA A 187 10.34 -5.29 -1.70
N ASP A 188 11.33 -4.86 -2.49
CA ASP A 188 11.34 -5.02 -3.95
C ASP A 188 11.34 -6.51 -4.34
N ALA A 189 12.13 -7.34 -3.65
CA ALA A 189 12.14 -8.79 -3.87
C ALA A 189 10.79 -9.44 -3.49
N LEU A 190 10.22 -9.04 -2.36
CA LEU A 190 8.92 -9.51 -1.86
C LEU A 190 7.78 -9.17 -2.83
N GLU A 191 7.76 -7.94 -3.36
CA GLU A 191 6.78 -7.52 -4.37
C GLU A 191 6.83 -8.41 -5.61
N GLN A 192 8.04 -8.68 -6.12
CA GLN A 192 8.24 -9.55 -7.29
C GLN A 192 7.79 -10.99 -7.01
N GLU A 193 8.07 -11.52 -5.82
CA GLU A 193 7.67 -12.88 -5.45
C GLU A 193 6.14 -13.00 -5.36
N LEU A 194 5.48 -12.06 -4.70
CA LEU A 194 4.02 -12.05 -4.55
C LEU A 194 3.28 -11.80 -5.87
N ALA A 195 3.89 -11.08 -6.81
CA ALA A 195 3.33 -10.88 -8.15
C ALA A 195 3.23 -12.18 -8.96
N THR A 196 3.95 -13.24 -8.57
CA THR A 196 3.86 -14.55 -9.23
C THR A 196 2.61 -15.35 -8.82
N ILE A 197 1.93 -14.94 -7.75
CA ILE A 197 0.74 -15.62 -7.23
C ILE A 197 -0.51 -15.05 -7.90
N ASP A 198 -1.18 -15.87 -8.71
CA ASP A 198 -2.50 -15.53 -9.23
C ASP A 198 -3.58 -15.79 -8.17
N VAL A 199 -4.00 -14.72 -7.51
CA VAL A 199 -5.03 -14.70 -6.47
C VAL A 199 -6.35 -15.30 -6.92
N MET A 200 -6.69 -15.22 -8.21
CA MET A 200 -7.95 -15.77 -8.74
C MET A 200 -7.94 -17.29 -8.80
N THR A 201 -6.75 -17.91 -8.80
CA THR A 201 -6.59 -19.37 -8.81
C THR A 201 -6.61 -20.00 -7.43
N LEU A 202 -6.54 -19.19 -6.37
CA LEU A 202 -6.55 -19.64 -4.99
C LEU A 202 -7.95 -19.98 -4.49
N SER A 203 -8.04 -20.88 -3.51
CA SER A 203 -9.28 -21.15 -2.80
C SER A 203 -9.77 -19.93 -2.01
N SER A 204 -11.07 -19.88 -1.71
CA SER A 204 -11.66 -18.78 -0.95
C SER A 204 -10.97 -18.49 0.39
N PRO A 205 -10.55 -19.50 1.19
CA PRO A 205 -9.80 -19.26 2.44
C PRO A 205 -8.46 -18.54 2.28
N LEU A 206 -7.75 -18.71 1.16
CA LEU A 206 -6.45 -18.05 0.94
C LEU A 206 -6.57 -16.74 0.18
N ARG A 207 -7.66 -16.51 -0.55
CA ARG A 207 -7.83 -15.32 -1.39
C ARG A 207 -7.70 -14.02 -0.59
N GLU A 208 -8.43 -13.90 0.51
CA GLU A 208 -8.44 -12.68 1.33
C GLU A 208 -7.08 -12.42 2.02
N PRO A 209 -6.45 -13.39 2.71
CA PRO A 209 -5.11 -13.19 3.29
C PRO A 209 -4.06 -12.76 2.26
N VAL A 210 -4.09 -13.34 1.06
CA VAL A 210 -3.14 -12.96 -0.01
C VAL A 210 -3.42 -11.56 -0.53
N GLN A 211 -4.68 -11.16 -0.67
CA GLN A 211 -5.04 -9.79 -1.04
C GLN A 211 -4.58 -8.77 0.01
N GLN A 212 -4.75 -9.08 1.30
CA GLN A 212 -4.27 -8.22 2.38
C GLN A 212 -2.74 -8.10 2.38
N LEU A 213 -2.04 -9.21 2.11
CA LEU A 213 -0.58 -9.24 2.00
C LEU A 213 -0.09 -8.40 0.80
N GLN A 214 -0.71 -8.57 -0.36
CA GLN A 214 -0.41 -7.77 -1.56
C GLN A 214 -0.71 -6.28 -1.33
N ALA A 215 -1.80 -5.94 -0.65
CA ALA A 215 -2.15 -4.55 -0.30
C ALA A 215 -1.12 -3.93 0.66
N ALA A 216 -0.68 -4.66 1.68
CA ALA A 216 0.35 -4.20 2.61
C ALA A 216 1.70 -3.95 1.90
N VAL A 217 2.09 -4.84 1.00
CA VAL A 217 3.30 -4.68 0.18
C VAL A 217 3.16 -3.50 -0.78
N GLY A 218 1.99 -3.34 -1.41
CA GLY A 218 1.66 -2.19 -2.26
C GLY A 218 1.71 -0.84 -1.53
N LEU A 219 1.50 -0.81 -0.21
CA LEU A 219 1.64 0.39 0.63
C LEU A 219 3.12 0.65 1.01
N ILE A 220 3.84 -0.39 1.43
CA ILE A 220 5.18 -0.25 2.02
C ILE A 220 6.27 -0.02 0.96
N VAL A 221 6.20 -0.74 -0.17
CA VAL A 221 7.24 -0.72 -1.20
C VAL A 221 7.42 0.68 -1.80
N PRO A 222 6.35 1.40 -2.24
CA PRO A 222 6.51 2.76 -2.74
C PRO A 222 7.08 3.71 -1.70
N GLY A 223 6.64 3.60 -0.44
CA GLY A 223 7.17 4.43 0.67
C GLY A 223 8.68 4.23 0.88
N LEU A 224 9.16 2.99 0.86
CA LEU A 224 10.59 2.68 0.95
C LEU A 224 11.37 3.18 -0.27
N ARG A 225 10.80 3.14 -1.48
CA ARG A 225 11.44 3.72 -2.68
C ARG A 225 11.58 5.23 -2.58
N VAL A 226 10.52 5.93 -2.14
CA VAL A 226 10.53 7.38 -1.94
C VAL A 226 11.48 7.79 -0.80
N SER A 227 11.69 6.91 0.19
CA SER A 227 12.55 7.20 1.35
C SER A 227 13.96 7.65 0.95
N GLU A 228 14.51 7.16 -0.17
CA GLU A 228 15.82 7.54 -0.68
C GLU A 228 15.93 9.04 -1.02
N TYR A 229 14.82 9.63 -1.46
CA TYR A 229 14.72 11.03 -1.88
C TYR A 229 14.29 11.95 -0.74
N LEU A 230 13.99 11.43 0.45
CA LEU A 230 13.55 12.25 1.59
C LEU A 230 14.50 13.40 1.92
N PRO A 231 15.85 13.23 1.94
CA PRO A 231 16.73 14.37 2.25
C PRO A 231 16.61 15.50 1.23
N GLU A 232 16.42 15.16 -0.03
CA GLU A 232 16.19 16.14 -1.09
C GLU A 232 14.83 16.79 -0.90
N ILE A 233 13.76 16.00 -0.75
CA ILE A 233 12.38 16.50 -0.62
C ILE A 233 12.21 17.42 0.60
N LEU A 234 12.89 17.10 1.70
CA LEU A 234 12.80 17.83 2.96
C LEU A 234 13.75 19.03 3.05
N GLY A 235 14.57 19.26 2.02
CA GLY A 235 15.51 20.38 1.98
C GLY A 235 16.61 20.30 3.04
N VAL A 236 17.24 19.13 3.19
CA VAL A 236 18.29 18.88 4.20
C VAL A 236 19.62 19.54 3.85
N ASN A 237 19.98 19.59 2.57
CA ASN A 237 21.23 20.21 2.14
C ASN A 237 21.03 21.67 1.68
N GLU A 238 19.86 21.96 1.13
CA GLU A 238 19.46 23.27 0.62
C GLU A 238 17.95 23.43 0.76
N PRO A 239 17.43 24.66 0.97
CA PRO A 239 15.98 24.88 1.02
C PRO A 239 15.30 24.40 -0.27
N ARG A 240 14.21 23.65 -0.14
CA ARG A 240 13.35 23.25 -1.27
C ARG A 240 12.06 24.04 -1.27
N THR A 241 11.64 24.50 -2.43
CA THR A 241 10.39 25.25 -2.64
C THR A 241 9.48 24.51 -3.60
N TYR A 242 8.25 24.24 -3.19
CA TYR A 242 7.24 23.58 -4.02
C TYR A 242 6.14 24.56 -4.42
N LEU A 243 5.75 24.51 -5.70
CA LEU A 243 4.55 25.17 -6.19
C LEU A 243 3.35 24.25 -5.96
N VAL A 244 2.37 24.72 -5.20
CA VAL A 244 1.14 23.99 -4.91
C VAL A 244 0.03 24.52 -5.81
N LEU A 245 -0.57 23.64 -6.62
CA LEU A 245 -1.67 23.94 -7.52
C LEU A 245 -2.96 23.41 -6.92
N ALA A 246 -3.76 24.28 -6.28
CA ALA A 246 -5.05 23.90 -5.72
C ALA A 246 -6.13 23.92 -6.82
N GLN A 247 -6.82 22.80 -7.00
CA GLN A 247 -7.73 22.59 -8.12
C GLN A 247 -9.20 22.54 -7.68
N ASN A 248 -10.05 23.22 -8.43
CA ASN A 248 -11.50 23.17 -8.26
C ASN A 248 -12.13 22.20 -9.26
N ASN A 249 -12.51 21.01 -8.80
CA ASN A 249 -13.10 19.98 -9.65
C ASN A 249 -14.54 20.29 -10.08
N HIS A 250 -15.19 21.33 -9.53
CA HIS A 250 -16.48 21.82 -10.06
C HIS A 250 -16.31 22.54 -11.40
N GLU A 251 -15.09 22.94 -11.75
CA GLU A 251 -14.74 23.46 -13.07
C GLU A 251 -13.63 22.59 -13.66
N LEU A 252 -14.03 21.46 -14.26
CA LEU A 252 -13.09 20.44 -14.71
C LEU A 252 -12.07 20.97 -15.72
N ARG A 253 -10.81 20.54 -15.51
CA ARG A 253 -9.66 20.69 -16.41
C ARG A 253 -8.88 19.38 -16.44
N ALA A 254 -7.95 19.27 -17.38
CA ALA A 254 -7.36 17.99 -17.76
C ALA A 254 -6.65 17.24 -16.61
N THR A 255 -6.09 17.96 -15.63
CA THR A 255 -5.38 17.35 -14.50
C THR A 255 -6.18 17.24 -13.20
N GLY A 256 -7.47 17.60 -13.19
CA GLY A 256 -8.34 17.49 -12.00
C GLY A 256 -9.41 18.57 -11.96
N GLY A 257 -8.98 19.84 -12.08
CA GLY A 257 -9.89 20.98 -11.99
C GLY A 257 -9.21 22.31 -12.29
N PHE A 258 -9.98 23.39 -12.33
CA PHE A 258 -9.47 24.74 -12.56
C PHE A 258 -8.51 25.16 -11.44
N LEU A 259 -7.35 25.74 -11.80
CA LEU A 259 -6.34 26.16 -10.83
C LEU A 259 -6.82 27.42 -10.10
N THR A 260 -7.48 27.22 -8.96
CA THR A 260 -8.17 28.30 -8.24
C THR A 260 -7.24 29.06 -7.30
N SER A 261 -6.23 28.39 -6.75
CA SER A 261 -5.24 29.01 -5.87
C SER A 261 -3.87 28.41 -6.13
N ILE A 262 -2.85 29.26 -6.03
CA ILE A 262 -1.45 28.92 -6.21
C ILE A 262 -0.76 29.12 -4.86
N GLY A 263 -0.15 28.06 -4.36
CA GLY A 263 0.65 28.05 -3.15
C GLY A 263 2.13 27.96 -3.44
N ARG A 264 2.95 28.49 -2.55
CA ARG A 264 4.41 28.30 -2.52
C ARG A 264 4.78 27.84 -1.12
N VAL A 265 5.32 26.62 -1.01
CA VAL A 265 5.70 26.00 0.26
C VAL A 265 7.20 25.78 0.27
N SER A 266 7.91 26.33 1.25
CA SER A 266 9.35 26.20 1.40
C SER A 266 9.70 25.31 2.59
N LEU A 267 10.57 24.34 2.38
CA LEU A 267 11.10 23.43 3.39
C LEU A 267 12.61 23.65 3.57
N LEU A 268 13.05 23.52 4.83
CA LEU A 268 14.46 23.50 5.20
C LEU A 268 14.62 22.57 6.40
N ASP A 269 15.52 21.59 6.30
CA ASP A 269 15.80 20.60 7.36
C ASP A 269 14.53 19.92 7.91
N GLY A 270 13.61 19.53 7.01
CA GLY A 270 12.36 18.88 7.39
C GLY A 270 11.33 19.79 8.07
N ARG A 271 11.55 21.11 8.09
CA ARG A 271 10.61 22.10 8.60
C ARG A 271 10.01 22.90 7.46
N VAL A 272 8.71 23.18 7.55
CA VAL A 272 8.11 24.20 6.67
C VAL A 272 8.49 25.57 7.21
N VAL A 273 9.26 26.32 6.41
CA VAL A 273 9.81 27.63 6.78
C VAL A 273 9.12 28.80 6.06
N GLY A 274 8.25 28.51 5.09
CA GLY A 274 7.45 29.51 4.41
C GLY A 274 6.26 28.91 3.69
N ILE A 275 5.11 29.56 3.80
CA ILE A 275 3.87 29.21 3.13
C ILE A 275 3.27 30.50 2.62
N GLU A 276 2.97 30.55 1.32
CA GLU A 276 2.27 31.66 0.69
C GLU A 276 1.18 31.06 -0.18
N PHE A 277 -0.08 31.48 -0.01
CA PHE A 277 -1.18 31.12 -0.92
C PHE A 277 -1.78 32.36 -1.52
N MET A 278 -2.13 32.27 -2.80
CA MET A 278 -2.65 33.38 -3.57
C MET A 278 -3.83 32.92 -4.41
N ASP A 279 -4.79 33.81 -4.64
CA ASP A 279 -5.79 33.60 -5.68
C ASP A 279 -5.09 33.55 -7.04
N SER A 280 -5.43 32.58 -7.88
CA SER A 280 -5.07 32.51 -9.30
C SER A 280 -5.23 33.81 -10.10
N TYR A 281 -6.13 34.72 -9.68
CA TYR A 281 -6.35 36.04 -10.29
C TYR A 281 -5.48 37.16 -9.70
N ASP A 282 -4.64 36.87 -8.70
CA ASP A 282 -3.76 37.86 -8.08
C ASP A 282 -2.83 38.50 -9.12
N ARG A 283 -2.69 39.82 -9.04
CA ARG A 283 -1.98 40.63 -10.04
C ARG A 283 -0.49 40.35 -10.10
N THR A 284 0.09 39.69 -9.11
CA THR A 284 1.51 39.33 -9.08
C THR A 284 1.80 38.01 -9.81
N ILE A 285 0.78 37.16 -10.05
CA ILE A 285 0.88 35.90 -10.82
C ILE A 285 0.00 35.86 -12.08
N SER A 286 -0.78 36.92 -12.32
CA SER A 286 -1.61 37.11 -13.52
C SER A 286 -1.26 38.43 -14.24
N ARG A 287 0.03 38.73 -14.35
CA ARG A 287 0.59 39.86 -15.09
C ARG A 287 0.50 39.63 -16.60
N THR A 288 -0.17 40.56 -17.28
CA THR A 288 -0.31 40.56 -18.74
C THR A 288 0.68 41.50 -19.43
N ASP A 289 1.50 42.23 -18.66
CA ASP A 289 2.58 43.10 -19.16
C ASP A 289 3.87 42.32 -19.50
N LEU A 290 3.92 41.03 -19.17
CA LEU A 290 5.04 40.14 -19.47
C LEU A 290 4.74 39.28 -20.72
N PRO A 291 5.76 38.95 -21.53
CA PRO A 291 5.58 38.08 -22.69
C PRO A 291 5.30 36.64 -22.21
N LEU A 292 4.03 36.26 -22.20
CA LEU A 292 3.57 34.90 -21.92
C LEU A 292 3.43 34.10 -23.23
N PRO A 293 3.58 32.77 -23.20
CA PRO A 293 3.38 31.95 -24.38
C PRO A 293 1.92 32.03 -24.86
N PRO A 294 1.67 31.93 -26.18
CA PRO A 294 0.31 31.85 -26.68
C PRO A 294 -0.37 30.60 -26.13
N ALA A 295 -1.67 30.70 -25.87
CA ALA A 295 -2.44 29.53 -25.47
C ALA A 295 -2.50 28.50 -26.63
N PRO A 296 -2.63 27.20 -26.36
CA PRO A 296 -2.82 26.20 -27.41
C PRO A 296 -4.05 26.50 -28.27
N GLY A 297 -4.03 26.12 -29.55
CA GLY A 297 -5.12 26.38 -30.49
C GLY A 297 -6.53 26.06 -29.95
N PRO A 298 -6.76 24.87 -29.36
CA PRO A 298 -8.06 24.53 -28.75
C PRO A 298 -8.48 25.45 -27.59
N VAL A 299 -7.54 25.98 -26.82
CA VAL A 299 -7.82 26.94 -25.74
C VAL A 299 -8.23 28.29 -26.33
N GLN A 300 -7.55 28.75 -27.38
CA GLN A 300 -7.93 29.96 -28.11
C GLN A 300 -9.34 29.82 -28.70
N GLU A 301 -9.60 28.69 -29.38
CA GLU A 301 -10.86 28.43 -30.08
C GLU A 301 -12.06 28.29 -29.14
N HIS A 302 -11.92 27.52 -28.06
CA HIS A 302 -13.05 27.14 -27.21
C HIS A 302 -13.19 28.00 -25.95
N MET A 303 -12.12 28.63 -25.48
CA MET A 303 -12.14 29.46 -24.27
C MET A 303 -11.93 30.95 -24.53
N ASN A 304 -11.59 31.33 -25.78
CA ASN A 304 -11.26 32.71 -26.14
C ASN A 304 -10.12 33.28 -25.27
N ILE A 305 -9.12 32.45 -24.96
CA ILE A 305 -7.92 32.80 -24.20
C ILE A 305 -6.74 32.83 -25.17
N GLU A 306 -6.17 34.00 -25.43
CA GLU A 306 -5.07 34.17 -26.39
C GLU A 306 -3.69 33.84 -25.80
N ILE A 307 -3.49 34.15 -24.52
CA ILE A 307 -2.23 33.96 -23.79
C ILE A 307 -2.41 32.91 -22.69
N MET A 308 -1.41 32.05 -22.50
CA MET A 308 -1.45 31.04 -21.47
C MET A 308 -1.17 31.67 -20.10
N LEU A 309 -2.21 31.85 -19.29
CA LEU A 309 -2.09 32.32 -17.90
C LEU A 309 -1.82 31.14 -16.96
N LEU A 310 -1.27 31.44 -15.78
CA LEU A 310 -0.93 30.40 -14.80
C LEU A 310 -2.16 29.56 -14.41
N ARG A 311 -3.34 30.19 -14.30
CA ARG A 311 -4.59 29.51 -13.93
C ARG A 311 -5.11 28.52 -14.98
N ASP A 312 -4.63 28.66 -16.22
CA ASP A 312 -4.99 27.85 -17.38
C ASP A 312 -3.86 26.88 -17.79
N ALA A 313 -2.75 26.87 -17.03
CA ALA A 313 -1.55 26.09 -17.32
C ALA A 313 -1.79 24.57 -17.35
N ASN A 314 -2.90 24.10 -16.77
CA ASN A 314 -3.25 22.68 -16.71
C ASN A 314 -4.18 22.19 -17.83
N TRP A 315 -4.04 22.78 -19.02
CA TRP A 315 -4.74 22.30 -20.22
C TRP A 315 -4.29 20.91 -20.68
N SER A 316 -3.02 20.54 -20.45
CA SER A 316 -2.49 19.22 -20.82
C SER A 316 -2.94 18.14 -19.83
N PRO A 317 -3.43 16.97 -20.30
CA PRO A 317 -3.71 15.84 -19.41
C PRO A 317 -2.43 15.15 -18.90
N ASP A 318 -1.28 15.41 -19.55
CA ASP A 318 0.01 14.97 -19.07
C ASP A 318 0.50 15.90 -17.95
N PHE A 319 0.48 15.41 -16.71
CA PHE A 319 0.84 16.20 -15.53
C PHE A 319 2.27 16.75 -15.58
N PRO A 320 3.31 15.98 -15.98
CA PRO A 320 4.65 16.54 -16.15
C PRO A 320 4.70 17.76 -17.09
N THR A 321 3.99 17.72 -18.21
CA THR A 321 3.84 18.87 -19.11
C THR A 321 3.16 20.05 -18.40
N THR A 322 2.05 19.81 -17.71
CA THR A 322 1.33 20.83 -16.93
C THR A 322 2.23 21.46 -15.85
N ALA A 323 2.97 20.65 -15.10
CA ALA A 323 3.87 21.10 -14.05
C ALA A 323 5.00 21.98 -14.59
N GLN A 324 5.61 21.58 -15.72
CA GLN A 324 6.64 22.37 -16.38
C GLN A 324 6.11 23.73 -16.87
N ILE A 325 4.90 23.76 -17.46
CA ILE A 325 4.26 25.00 -17.91
C ILE A 325 3.94 25.88 -16.70
N ALA A 326 3.30 25.35 -15.66
CA ALA A 326 2.94 26.09 -14.46
C ALA A 326 4.17 26.69 -13.76
N ARG A 327 5.24 25.88 -13.59
CA ARG A 327 6.53 26.35 -13.05
C ARG A 327 7.12 27.46 -13.91
N THR A 328 7.15 27.29 -15.23
CA THR A 328 7.75 28.27 -16.14
C THR A 328 7.01 29.61 -16.06
N ILE A 329 5.68 29.58 -16.13
CA ILE A 329 4.85 30.78 -16.02
C ILE A 329 5.02 31.42 -14.64
N TYR A 330 4.93 30.65 -13.55
CA TYR A 330 5.11 31.19 -12.19
C TYR A 330 6.46 31.89 -12.02
N ASN A 331 7.55 31.27 -12.48
CA ASN A 331 8.89 31.84 -12.41
C ASN A 331 9.00 33.14 -13.21
N GLN A 332 8.42 33.18 -14.41
CA GLN A 332 8.40 34.39 -15.24
C GLN A 332 7.60 35.53 -14.59
N GLN A 333 6.45 35.20 -14.01
CA GLN A 333 5.51 36.16 -13.42
C GLN A 333 6.06 36.80 -12.14
N THR A 334 6.68 35.99 -11.29
CA THR A 334 7.11 36.39 -9.93
C THR A 334 8.60 36.65 -9.79
N GLY A 335 9.43 36.15 -10.71
CA GLY A 335 10.88 36.11 -10.57
C GLY A 335 11.39 35.13 -9.51
N ARG A 336 10.52 34.29 -8.93
CA ARG A 336 10.86 33.30 -7.90
C ARG A 336 10.89 31.90 -8.51
N THR A 337 11.89 31.09 -8.16
CA THR A 337 12.00 29.71 -8.62
C THR A 337 11.37 28.73 -7.63
N VAL A 338 10.96 27.57 -8.15
CA VAL A 338 10.46 26.42 -7.39
C VAL A 338 11.15 25.14 -7.90
N ASP A 339 11.36 24.19 -7.00
CA ASP A 339 12.06 22.93 -7.23
C ASP A 339 11.12 21.82 -7.73
N GLY A 340 9.85 21.82 -7.30
CA GLY A 340 8.84 20.84 -7.72
C GLY A 340 7.43 21.41 -7.75
N VAL A 341 6.49 20.63 -8.29
CA VAL A 341 5.08 21.02 -8.41
C VAL A 341 4.19 19.94 -7.82
N ILE A 342 3.28 20.36 -6.93
CA ILE A 342 2.29 19.50 -6.29
C ILE A 342 0.92 20.01 -6.70
N ALA A 343 0.10 19.19 -7.36
CA ALA A 343 -1.31 19.51 -7.57
C ALA A 343 -2.17 18.72 -6.59
N LEU A 344 -3.18 19.37 -6.04
CA LEU A 344 -4.18 18.74 -5.19
C LEU A 344 -5.56 19.29 -5.49
N ASP A 345 -6.53 18.39 -5.57
CA ASP A 345 -7.92 18.74 -5.82
C ASP A 345 -8.80 18.71 -4.56
N LEU A 346 -10.10 18.97 -4.72
CA LEU A 346 -11.05 18.95 -3.61
C LEU A 346 -11.19 17.57 -2.95
N HIS A 347 -10.98 16.48 -3.70
CA HIS A 347 -11.01 15.13 -3.13
C HIS A 347 -9.77 14.86 -2.28
N ALA A 348 -8.60 15.35 -2.71
CA ALA A 348 -7.40 15.32 -1.88
C ALA A 348 -7.61 16.12 -0.59
N VAL A 349 -8.19 17.33 -0.68
CA VAL A 349 -8.50 18.14 0.51
C VAL A 349 -9.42 17.36 1.46
N GLU A 350 -10.48 16.72 0.97
CA GLU A 350 -11.37 15.90 1.79
C GLU A 350 -10.63 14.75 2.49
N MET A 351 -9.83 14.00 1.74
CA MET A 351 -9.02 12.89 2.25
C MET A 351 -8.03 13.33 3.33
N PHE A 352 -7.30 14.42 3.11
CA PHE A 352 -6.34 14.93 4.09
C PHE A 352 -7.01 15.53 5.33
N VAL A 353 -8.14 16.24 5.17
CA VAL A 353 -8.88 16.72 6.33
C VAL A 353 -9.39 15.55 7.16
N HIS A 354 -9.88 14.48 6.54
CA HIS A 354 -10.30 13.28 7.27
C HIS A 354 -9.14 12.62 8.05
N ALA A 355 -7.92 12.64 7.52
CA ALA A 355 -6.75 12.12 8.21
C ALA A 355 -6.23 13.04 9.35
N LEU A 356 -6.59 14.32 9.32
CA LEU A 356 -6.12 15.35 10.26
C LEU A 356 -7.19 15.82 11.26
N GLU A 357 -8.43 15.37 11.08
CA GLU A 357 -9.59 15.87 11.81
C GLU A 357 -9.46 15.69 13.33
N PRO A 358 -10.14 16.55 14.11
CA PRO A 358 -10.77 17.80 13.70
C PRO A 358 -9.75 18.92 13.41
N LEU A 359 -9.97 19.72 12.36
CA LEU A 359 -9.16 20.90 12.07
C LEU A 359 -9.90 22.18 12.49
N LYS A 360 -9.28 22.96 13.38
CA LYS A 360 -9.81 24.27 13.77
C LYS A 360 -9.33 25.35 12.81
N ILE A 361 -10.26 25.98 12.12
CA ILE A 361 -9.99 27.11 11.23
C ILE A 361 -10.25 28.40 11.97
N GLU A 362 -9.28 29.31 11.93
CA GLU A 362 -9.43 30.64 12.52
C GLU A 362 -10.60 31.39 11.87
N GLY A 363 -11.49 31.96 12.68
CA GLY A 363 -12.71 32.63 12.21
C GLY A 363 -13.92 31.71 12.03
N SER A 364 -13.76 30.39 12.14
CA SER A 364 -14.88 29.42 12.15
C SER A 364 -15.13 28.90 13.56
N ASP A 365 -16.40 28.89 13.99
CA ASP A 365 -16.82 28.28 15.26
C ASP A 365 -16.86 26.75 15.17
N GLU A 366 -17.17 26.22 13.99
CA GLU A 366 -17.23 24.78 13.74
C GLU A 366 -15.87 24.24 13.25
N PRO A 367 -15.38 23.11 13.80
CA PRO A 367 -14.21 22.44 13.25
C PRO A 367 -14.53 21.79 11.89
N LEU A 368 -13.51 21.69 11.05
CA LEU A 368 -13.58 20.95 9.81
C LEU A 368 -13.30 19.47 10.07
N THR A 369 -14.13 18.64 9.46
CA THR A 369 -14.01 17.18 9.44
C THR A 369 -14.06 16.72 7.98
N GLY A 370 -13.60 15.50 7.70
CA GLY A 370 -13.72 14.91 6.37
C GLY A 370 -15.17 14.92 5.87
N ALA A 371 -16.13 14.69 6.77
CA ALA A 371 -17.55 14.67 6.44
C ALA A 371 -18.15 16.06 6.13
N SER A 372 -17.61 17.14 6.71
CA SER A 372 -18.16 18.50 6.60
C SER A 372 -17.37 19.42 5.67
N VAL A 373 -16.14 19.05 5.29
CA VAL A 373 -15.19 19.93 4.60
C VAL A 373 -15.76 20.54 3.33
N LEU A 374 -16.27 19.75 2.37
CA LEU A 374 -16.75 20.30 1.09
C LEU A 374 -17.93 21.26 1.26
N GLN A 375 -18.83 20.96 2.21
CA GLN A 375 -19.96 21.82 2.54
C GLN A 375 -19.47 23.14 3.17
N GLN A 376 -18.55 23.07 4.12
CA GLN A 376 -18.02 24.25 4.81
C GLN A 376 -17.15 25.12 3.88
N LEU A 377 -16.32 24.54 3.00
CA LEU A 377 -15.57 25.32 2.01
C LEU A 377 -16.51 26.08 1.06
N THR A 378 -17.62 25.46 0.68
CA THR A 378 -18.68 26.13 -0.11
C THR A 378 -19.31 27.28 0.67
N ALA A 379 -19.55 27.10 1.97
CA ALA A 379 -20.08 28.14 2.85
C ALA A 379 -19.09 29.30 3.01
N PHE A 380 -17.80 29.03 3.25
CA PHE A 380 -16.75 30.06 3.37
C PHE A 380 -16.55 30.83 2.06
N TRP A 381 -16.71 30.16 0.92
CA TRP A 381 -16.68 30.83 -0.37
C TRP A 381 -17.89 31.77 -0.56
N ALA A 382 -19.08 31.38 -0.12
CA ALA A 382 -20.29 32.20 -0.23
C ALA A 382 -20.31 33.37 0.77
N ALA A 383 -19.77 33.16 1.97
CA ALA A 383 -19.67 34.13 3.06
C ALA A 383 -18.28 34.03 3.72
N PRO A 384 -17.30 34.86 3.29
CA PRO A 384 -15.93 34.83 3.81
C PRO A 384 -15.87 35.09 5.32
N LEU A 385 -15.00 34.36 6.02
CA LEU A 385 -14.93 34.30 7.49
C LEU A 385 -14.72 35.65 8.19
N GLU A 386 -14.05 36.59 7.52
CA GLU A 386 -13.68 37.90 8.10
C GLU A 386 -14.35 39.07 7.38
N SER A 387 -15.47 38.82 6.68
CA SER A 387 -16.15 39.82 5.88
C SER A 387 -17.66 39.84 6.11
N GLU A 388 -18.23 41.04 6.08
CA GLU A 388 -19.68 41.22 5.97
C GLU A 388 -20.18 41.02 4.51
N ALA A 389 -19.27 41.06 3.52
CA ALA A 389 -19.60 40.89 2.12
C ALA A 389 -19.95 39.44 1.81
N THR A 390 -21.09 39.21 1.16
CA THR A 390 -21.53 37.86 0.77
C THR A 390 -21.74 37.77 -0.73
N LEU A 391 -21.73 36.55 -1.27
CA LEU A 391 -22.12 36.32 -2.66
C LEU A 391 -23.52 36.89 -2.94
N ALA A 392 -24.44 36.77 -1.98
CA ALA A 392 -25.82 37.23 -2.10
C ALA A 392 -25.95 38.75 -2.10
N SER A 393 -25.06 39.48 -1.41
CA SER A 393 -25.06 40.95 -1.41
C SER A 393 -24.50 41.53 -2.71
N GLY A 394 -23.78 40.73 -3.52
CA GLY A 394 -23.18 41.19 -4.77
C GLY A 394 -22.05 42.21 -4.55
N ASP A 395 -21.49 42.26 -3.34
CA ASP A 395 -20.45 43.22 -2.98
C ASP A 395 -19.14 42.97 -3.73
N ALA A 396 -18.52 44.04 -4.24
CA ALA A 396 -17.20 43.95 -4.86
C ALA A 396 -16.13 43.43 -3.88
N GLY A 397 -16.31 43.66 -2.58
CA GLY A 397 -15.43 43.14 -1.52
C GLY A 397 -15.47 41.61 -1.38
N TRP A 398 -16.62 40.98 -1.67
CA TRP A 398 -16.73 39.53 -1.67
C TRP A 398 -15.73 38.91 -2.66
N TRP A 399 -15.60 39.49 -3.86
CA TRP A 399 -14.68 38.98 -4.87
C TRP A 399 -13.25 38.90 -4.33
N SER A 400 -12.75 39.94 -3.65
CA SER A 400 -11.39 39.91 -3.10
C SER A 400 -11.18 38.88 -1.97
N GLN A 401 -12.21 38.53 -1.22
CA GLN A 401 -12.08 37.79 0.05
C GLN A 401 -12.62 36.35 0.00
N ARG A 402 -13.32 35.96 -1.08
CA ARG A 402 -13.95 34.62 -1.26
C ARG A 402 -13.00 33.42 -1.14
N LYS A 403 -11.69 33.63 -1.04
CA LYS A 403 -10.68 32.57 -0.93
C LYS A 403 -9.77 32.71 0.31
N ASP A 404 -10.05 33.64 1.21
CA ASP A 404 -9.20 33.90 2.40
C ASP A 404 -9.19 32.73 3.39
N PHE A 405 -10.14 31.80 3.27
CA PHE A 405 -10.15 30.56 4.05
C PHE A 405 -9.07 29.56 3.59
N ILE A 406 -8.57 29.62 2.35
CA ILE A 406 -7.57 28.69 1.82
C ILE A 406 -6.25 28.75 2.61
N PRO A 407 -5.60 29.92 2.80
CA PRO A 407 -4.39 29.99 3.62
C PRO A 407 -4.65 29.53 5.06
N LYS A 408 -5.81 29.89 5.66
CA LYS A 408 -6.18 29.46 7.02
C LYS A 408 -6.32 27.93 7.14
N LEU A 409 -6.88 27.28 6.11
CA LEU A 409 -6.94 25.81 6.01
C LEU A 409 -5.56 25.19 5.89
N ALA A 410 -4.71 25.73 5.01
CA ALA A 410 -3.35 25.25 4.84
C ALA A 410 -2.55 25.39 6.14
N ASP A 411 -2.65 26.52 6.82
CA ASP A 411 -1.97 26.77 8.10
C ASP A 411 -2.44 25.82 9.19
N ALA A 412 -3.75 25.58 9.32
CA ALA A 412 -4.29 24.64 10.29
C ALA A 412 -3.83 23.19 10.01
N ALA A 413 -3.86 22.77 8.75
CA ALA A 413 -3.41 21.44 8.34
C ALA A 413 -1.89 21.26 8.56
N ILE A 414 -1.08 22.24 8.14
CA ILE A 414 0.37 22.19 8.31
C ILE A 414 0.74 22.26 9.78
N ALA A 415 0.08 23.08 10.59
CA ALA A 415 0.32 23.11 12.03
C ALA A 415 0.01 21.76 12.69
N ARG A 416 -1.09 21.09 12.30
CA ARG A 416 -1.43 19.73 12.78
C ARG A 416 -0.36 18.71 12.39
N ILE A 417 0.09 18.74 11.13
CA ILE A 417 1.17 17.87 10.63
C ILE A 417 2.47 18.16 11.38
N GLN A 418 2.88 19.42 11.50
CA GLN A 418 4.12 19.80 12.17
C GLN A 418 4.15 19.39 13.63
N ARG A 419 3.00 19.36 14.33
CA ARG A 419 2.92 18.87 15.71
C ARG A 419 2.93 17.34 15.83
N GLY A 420 2.83 16.60 14.72
CA GLY A 420 2.77 15.13 14.75
C GLY A 420 1.49 14.56 15.31
N GLN A 421 0.47 15.40 15.51
CA GLN A 421 -0.76 14.99 16.16
C GLN A 421 -1.71 14.50 15.06
N PHE A 422 -1.52 13.29 14.54
CA PHE A 422 -2.44 12.63 13.60
C PHE A 422 -2.07 11.15 13.50
N HIS A 423 -2.98 10.33 12.94
CA HIS A 423 -2.74 8.91 12.78
C HIS A 423 -1.80 8.65 11.59
N TYR A 424 -0.52 8.36 11.85
CA TYR A 424 0.51 8.17 10.82
C TYR A 424 0.16 7.11 9.76
N LEU A 425 -0.41 5.97 10.16
CA LEU A 425 -0.78 4.91 9.22
C LEU A 425 -1.99 5.28 8.37
N GLN A 426 -2.96 5.98 8.94
CA GLN A 426 -4.08 6.53 8.19
C GLN A 426 -3.60 7.61 7.20
N MET A 427 -2.66 8.46 7.62
CA MET A 427 -2.04 9.46 6.73
C MET A 427 -1.29 8.78 5.57
N LEU A 428 -0.53 7.72 5.85
CA LEU A 428 0.17 6.97 4.80
C LEU A 428 -0.82 6.36 3.78
N SER A 429 -1.90 5.72 4.24
CA SER A 429 -2.93 5.20 3.34
C SER A 429 -3.65 6.32 2.58
N THR A 430 -3.85 7.47 3.21
CA THR A 430 -4.46 8.67 2.59
C THR A 430 -3.59 9.20 1.45
N VAL A 431 -2.27 9.32 1.68
CA VAL A 431 -1.31 9.73 0.65
C VAL A 431 -1.31 8.75 -0.52
N GLN A 432 -1.27 7.44 -0.24
CA GLN A 432 -1.32 6.42 -1.29
C GLN A 432 -2.62 6.53 -2.10
N GLN A 433 -3.77 6.57 -1.43
CA GLN A 433 -5.07 6.68 -2.10
C GLN A 433 -5.15 7.96 -2.94
N ALA A 434 -4.64 9.08 -2.44
CA ALA A 434 -4.62 10.34 -3.18
C ALA A 434 -3.75 10.27 -4.44
N LEU A 435 -2.62 9.56 -4.40
CA LEU A 435 -1.77 9.33 -5.57
C LEU A 435 -2.44 8.36 -6.57
N ASP A 436 -3.00 7.25 -6.09
CA ASP A 436 -3.64 6.21 -6.92
C ASP A 436 -4.87 6.77 -7.66
N THR A 437 -5.66 7.60 -6.98
CA THR A 437 -6.82 8.28 -7.57
C THR A 437 -6.46 9.53 -8.37
N ARG A 438 -5.17 9.92 -8.38
CA ARG A 438 -4.65 11.18 -8.97
C ARG A 438 -5.28 12.45 -8.40
N ALA A 439 -5.90 12.37 -7.22
CA ALA A 439 -6.33 13.54 -6.46
C ALA A 439 -5.13 14.40 -6.03
N VAL A 440 -3.97 13.76 -5.82
CA VAL A 440 -2.66 14.41 -5.71
C VAL A 440 -1.78 13.98 -6.88
N GLN A 441 -1.07 14.93 -7.46
CA GLN A 441 -0.05 14.67 -8.48
C GLN A 441 1.23 15.41 -8.12
N LEU A 442 2.38 14.76 -8.31
CA LEU A 442 3.70 15.23 -7.94
C LEU A 442 4.60 15.24 -9.17
N TRP A 443 5.41 16.30 -9.32
CA TRP A 443 6.39 16.45 -10.39
C TRP A 443 7.69 17.04 -9.88
#